data_AF-A0A7X8PF97-F1
#
_entry.id   AF-A0A7X8PF97-F1
#
_cell.length_a   1.000
_cell.length_b   1.000
_cell.length_c   1.000
_cell.angle_alpha   90.00
_cell.angle_beta   90.00
_cell.angle_gamma   90.00
#
_symmetry.space_group_name_H-M   'P 1'
#
loop_
_entity.id
_entity.type
_entity.pdbx_description
1 polymer ?
#
loop_
_entity_poly.entity_id
_entity_poly.type
_entity_poly.pdbx_seq_one_letter_code
_entity_poly.pdbx_strand_id
1 'polypeptide(L)'
;MTDDKKSKPFKIQIDKNEYELDNATPTARELLTLAGKTPPEHFALYLKDKGKPQRLQLDERVDLREPGVEKFVTLPLDQTEGLGAGRRQFSMPQEDADWLENLDLVYELVAEGGNPRVVIYGWPVPSGYNVDKVDVNVRIDPGYPDTQIDMVYFSPALHRVDGRAIGATSDDSFDNKIWQRWSRHRTGTNPWRPGLDSLSTHFALVDDWLARELRKG
;
A
#
# COMPACT_ATOMS: atom_id res chain seq x y z
N MET A 1 46.47 -30.50 5.13
CA MET A 1 46.40 -29.14 5.70
C MET A 1 46.02 -28.22 4.56
N THR A 2 44.73 -27.90 4.43
CA THR A 2 44.25 -26.86 3.51
C THR A 2 43.99 -25.63 4.37
N ASP A 3 44.81 -24.61 4.16
CA ASP A 3 44.70 -23.29 4.75
C ASP A 3 43.35 -22.66 4.38
N ASP A 4 42.40 -22.73 5.31
CA ASP A 4 41.12 -22.03 5.25
C ASP A 4 41.42 -20.56 5.54
N LYS A 5 41.69 -19.80 4.47
CA LYS A 5 42.01 -18.37 4.53
C LYS A 5 40.74 -17.62 4.92
N LYS A 6 40.41 -17.62 6.22
CA LYS A 6 39.32 -16.84 6.80
C LYS A 6 39.46 -15.40 6.34
N SER A 7 38.60 -14.98 5.42
CA SER A 7 38.48 -13.58 5.02
C SER A 7 38.17 -12.79 6.29
N LYS A 8 38.85 -11.65 6.50
CA LYS A 8 38.57 -10.82 7.67
C LYS A 8 37.11 -10.36 7.59
N PRO A 9 36.34 -10.44 8.70
CA PRO A 9 34.97 -9.96 8.71
C PRO A 9 34.93 -8.46 8.43
N PHE A 10 33.95 -8.02 7.65
CA PHE A 10 33.69 -6.61 7.40
C PHE A 10 33.04 -6.01 8.63
N LYS A 11 33.56 -4.86 9.08
CA LYS A 11 33.01 -4.11 10.21
C LYS A 11 32.15 -2.98 9.68
N ILE A 12 30.90 -2.94 10.11
CA ILE A 12 29.95 -1.88 9.77
C ILE A 12 29.31 -1.33 11.03
N GLN A 13 28.73 -0.15 10.92
CA GLN A 13 27.99 0.51 11.99
C GLN A 13 26.54 0.76 11.53
N ILE A 14 25.55 0.31 12.30
CA ILE A 14 24.12 0.57 12.07
C ILE A 14 23.55 1.19 13.36
N ASP A 15 22.95 2.38 13.28
CA ASP A 15 22.39 3.11 14.44
C ASP A 15 23.42 3.34 15.58
N LYS A 16 24.70 3.53 15.22
CA LYS A 16 25.85 3.63 16.14
C LYS A 16 26.29 2.32 16.79
N ASN A 17 25.61 1.20 16.53
CA ASN A 17 26.03 -0.13 16.97
C ASN A 17 26.94 -0.77 15.91
N GLU A 18 27.97 -1.50 16.34
CA GLU A 18 28.92 -2.17 15.44
C GLU A 18 28.48 -3.61 15.16
N TYR A 19 28.61 -4.03 13.90
CA TYR A 19 28.30 -5.39 13.45
C TYR A 19 29.43 -5.92 12.57
N GLU A 20 29.62 -7.24 12.60
CA GLU A 20 30.60 -7.96 11.80
C GLU A 20 29.90 -8.94 10.87
N LEU A 21 30.28 -8.96 9.60
CA LEU A 21 29.73 -9.86 8.60
C LEU A 21 30.79 -10.38 7.63
N ASP A 22 30.63 -11.64 7.21
CA ASP A 22 31.55 -12.29 6.26
C ASP A 22 31.14 -12.04 4.79
N ASN A 23 29.93 -11.53 4.56
CA ASN A 23 29.43 -11.19 3.23
C ASN A 23 29.96 -9.81 2.79
N ALA A 24 30.71 -9.77 1.69
CA ALA A 24 31.23 -8.53 1.12
C ALA A 24 30.16 -7.68 0.43
N THR A 25 29.04 -8.27 0.01
CA THR A 25 27.97 -7.61 -0.74
C THR A 25 26.57 -7.90 -0.17
N PRO A 26 26.28 -7.52 1.08
CA PRO A 26 24.96 -7.72 1.68
C PRO A 26 23.88 -6.89 0.99
N THR A 27 22.64 -7.34 1.08
CA THR A 27 21.47 -6.51 0.74
C THR A 27 21.06 -5.60 1.89
N ALA A 28 20.36 -4.51 1.61
CA ALA A 28 19.81 -3.66 2.68
C ALA A 28 18.86 -4.45 3.62
N ARG A 29 18.11 -5.42 3.08
CA ARG A 29 17.28 -6.36 3.86
C ARG A 29 18.10 -7.18 4.85
N GLU A 30 19.23 -7.73 4.41
CA GLU A 30 20.14 -8.49 5.28
C GLU A 30 20.72 -7.60 6.39
N LEU A 31 21.09 -6.36 6.07
CA LEU A 31 21.61 -5.38 7.03
C LEU A 31 20.56 -4.97 8.08
N LEU A 32 19.31 -4.74 7.65
CA LEU A 32 18.20 -4.45 8.57
C LEU A 32 17.91 -5.64 9.49
N THR A 33 17.89 -6.85 8.93
CA THR A 33 17.68 -8.08 9.70
C THR A 33 18.81 -8.30 10.72
N LEU A 34 20.07 -8.05 10.33
CA LEU A 34 21.24 -8.11 11.22
C LEU A 34 21.13 -7.13 12.39
N ALA A 35 20.56 -5.94 12.15
CA ALA A 35 20.30 -4.92 13.16
C ALA A 35 19.02 -5.17 13.99
N GLY A 36 18.37 -6.33 13.85
CA GLY A 36 17.14 -6.68 14.58
C GLY A 36 15.90 -5.90 14.14
N LYS A 37 15.93 -5.30 12.94
CA LYS A 37 14.82 -4.52 12.36
C LYS A 37 13.91 -5.45 11.55
N THR A 38 13.10 -6.22 12.25
CA THR A 38 12.16 -7.20 11.65
C THR A 38 10.70 -6.86 11.99
N PRO A 39 9.78 -6.79 11.01
CA PRO A 39 10.00 -7.02 9.58
C PRO A 39 10.80 -5.87 8.94
N PRO A 40 11.77 -6.15 8.05
CA PRO A 40 12.63 -5.13 7.43
C PRO A 40 11.86 -4.12 6.58
N GLU A 41 10.67 -4.47 6.10
CA GLU A 41 9.76 -3.58 5.37
C GLU A 41 9.33 -2.35 6.16
N HIS A 42 9.44 -2.38 7.50
CA HIS A 42 9.05 -1.26 8.37
C HIS A 42 10.22 -0.30 8.65
N PHE A 43 11.36 -0.45 7.97
CA PHE A 43 12.54 0.37 8.22
C PHE A 43 13.25 0.74 6.92
N ALA A 44 13.61 2.01 6.75
CA ALA A 44 14.54 2.41 5.71
C ALA A 44 15.97 2.33 6.22
N LEU A 45 16.86 1.90 5.33
CA LEU A 45 18.30 1.93 5.55
C LEU A 45 18.91 3.04 4.70
N TYR A 46 19.68 3.91 5.35
CA TYR A 46 20.45 4.96 4.71
C TYR A 46 21.94 4.71 4.88
N LEU A 47 22.67 4.78 3.78
CA LEU A 47 24.13 4.82 3.79
C LEU A 47 24.61 6.25 4.04
N LYS A 48 25.43 6.43 5.08
CA LYS A 48 26.08 7.71 5.42
C LYS A 48 27.51 7.73 4.87
N ASP A 49 27.63 8.07 3.60
CA ASP A 49 28.91 8.52 3.04
C ASP A 49 29.15 10.02 3.40
N LYS A 50 30.33 10.57 3.08
CA LYS A 50 30.77 11.96 3.29
C LYS A 50 29.86 13.03 2.63
N GLY A 51 28.81 12.62 1.94
CA GLY A 51 27.81 13.47 1.30
C GLY A 51 26.43 13.41 1.96
N LYS A 52 25.39 13.53 1.14
CA LYS A 52 24.00 13.37 1.58
C LYS A 52 23.73 11.87 1.84
N PRO A 53 22.99 11.50 2.90
CA PRO A 53 22.60 10.12 3.13
C PRO A 53 21.84 9.56 1.92
N GLN A 54 22.29 8.40 1.42
CA GLN A 54 21.65 7.70 0.31
C GLN A 54 20.71 6.62 0.86
N ARG A 55 19.43 6.65 0.48
CA ARG A 55 18.48 5.59 0.79
C ARG A 55 18.78 4.36 -0.08
N LEU A 56 18.82 3.19 0.53
CA LEU A 56 19.01 1.91 -0.14
C LEU A 56 17.66 1.18 -0.28
N GLN A 57 17.42 0.55 -1.44
CA GLN A 57 16.28 -0.36 -1.62
C GLN A 57 16.54 -1.71 -0.92
N LEU A 58 15.48 -2.40 -0.47
CA LEU A 58 15.61 -3.64 0.32
C LEU A 58 16.48 -4.71 -0.36
N ASP A 59 16.34 -4.87 -1.68
CA ASP A 59 17.08 -5.87 -2.47
C ASP A 59 18.34 -5.29 -3.14
N GLU A 60 18.68 -4.03 -2.88
CA GLU A 60 19.91 -3.40 -3.34
C GLU A 60 21.12 -3.97 -2.60
N ARG A 61 22.13 -4.40 -3.37
CA ARG A 61 23.39 -4.90 -2.81
C ARG A 61 24.36 -3.76 -2.60
N VAL A 62 24.99 -3.72 -1.43
CA VAL A 62 26.00 -2.73 -1.06
C VAL A 62 27.36 -3.41 -1.04
N ASP A 63 28.35 -2.88 -1.77
CA ASP A 63 29.72 -3.40 -1.74
C ASP A 63 30.49 -2.81 -0.56
N LEU A 64 30.74 -3.62 0.47
CA LEU A 64 31.45 -3.20 1.69
C LEU A 64 32.95 -2.97 1.50
N ARG A 65 33.49 -3.22 0.30
CA ARG A 65 34.89 -2.97 -0.04
C ARG A 65 35.14 -1.53 -0.47
N GLU A 66 34.08 -0.78 -0.77
CA GLU A 66 34.20 0.62 -1.17
C GLU A 66 34.50 1.51 0.05
N PRO A 67 35.45 2.45 -0.02
CA PRO A 67 35.73 3.34 1.10
C PRO A 67 34.54 4.24 1.43
N GLY A 68 34.10 4.30 2.69
CA GLY A 68 33.01 5.18 3.13
C GLY A 68 31.64 4.50 3.31
N VAL A 69 31.53 3.21 3.01
CA VAL A 69 30.29 2.41 3.14
C VAL A 69 30.09 1.77 4.53
N GLU A 70 30.86 2.19 5.53
CA GLU A 70 30.90 1.50 6.83
C GLU A 70 29.80 1.96 7.79
N LYS A 71 28.99 2.96 7.41
CA LYS A 71 28.03 3.62 8.32
C LYS A 71 26.64 3.67 7.72
N PHE A 72 25.70 3.07 8.43
CA PHE A 72 24.29 3.03 8.11
C PHE A 72 23.46 3.62 9.25
N VAL A 73 22.30 4.16 8.88
CA VAL A 73 21.28 4.61 9.82
C VAL A 73 19.95 4.04 9.39
N THR A 74 19.20 3.53 10.36
CA THR A 74 17.83 3.09 10.16
C THR A 74 16.87 4.20 10.59
N LEU A 75 15.78 4.34 9.84
CA LEU A 75 14.63 5.13 10.24
C LEU A 75 13.42 4.20 10.25
N PRO A 76 12.62 4.17 11.33
CA PRO A 76 11.30 3.55 11.26
C PRO A 76 10.53 4.20 10.13
N LEU A 77 10.04 3.37 9.21
CA LEU A 77 9.03 3.80 8.28
C LEU A 77 7.74 3.77 9.08
N ASP A 78 7.22 4.94 9.42
CA ASP A 78 5.78 5.05 9.52
C ASP A 78 5.24 4.46 8.20
N GLN A 79 4.19 3.64 8.24
CA GLN A 79 3.71 2.77 7.13
C GLN A 79 3.42 3.49 5.79
N THR A 80 3.70 4.78 5.68
CA THR A 80 3.60 5.63 4.49
C THR A 80 4.90 5.77 3.67
N GLU A 81 6.07 5.33 4.16
CA GLU A 81 7.35 5.67 3.50
C GLU A 81 7.91 4.61 2.51
N GLY A 82 7.16 3.54 2.20
CA GLY A 82 7.51 2.57 1.13
C GLY A 82 6.63 2.66 -0.13
N LEU A 83 5.51 3.35 -0.02
CA LEU A 83 4.46 3.47 -1.02
C LEU A 83 4.09 4.96 -1.02
N GLY A 84 4.86 5.76 -1.78
CA GLY A 84 5.03 7.21 -1.57
C GLY A 84 3.84 7.92 -0.94
N ALA A 85 4.09 8.67 0.14
CA ALA A 85 3.09 9.38 0.94
C ALA A 85 1.99 9.98 0.06
N GLY A 86 0.93 9.19 -0.11
CA GLY A 86 -0.16 9.55 -0.99
C GLY A 86 -0.76 10.87 -0.52
N ARG A 87 -1.34 11.66 -1.42
CA ARG A 87 -2.02 12.92 -1.08
C ARG A 87 -2.97 12.72 0.12
N ARG A 88 -2.94 13.65 1.07
CA ARG A 88 -3.82 13.70 2.27
C ARG A 88 -4.49 15.08 2.35
N GLN A 89 -5.48 15.30 1.49
CA GLN A 89 -6.14 16.61 1.34
C GLN A 89 -7.30 16.82 2.33
N PHE A 90 -7.74 15.77 3.00
CA PHE A 90 -8.74 15.80 4.07
C PHE A 90 -8.44 14.70 5.10
N SER A 91 -9.16 14.72 6.22
CA SER A 91 -9.03 13.73 7.30
C SER A 91 -10.26 12.83 7.37
N MET A 92 -10.04 11.56 7.74
CA MET A 92 -11.09 10.58 7.99
C MET A 92 -11.35 10.42 9.49
N PRO A 93 -12.51 9.87 9.90
CA PRO A 93 -12.71 9.39 11.27
C PRO A 93 -11.61 8.39 11.67
N GLN A 94 -11.29 8.33 12.98
CA GLN A 94 -10.18 7.52 13.49
C GLN A 94 -10.28 6.04 13.08
N GLU A 95 -11.47 5.45 13.16
CA GLU A 95 -11.70 4.05 12.76
C GLU A 95 -11.29 3.78 11.30
N ASP A 96 -11.63 4.68 10.39
CA ASP A 96 -11.31 4.53 8.97
C ASP A 96 -9.84 4.82 8.68
N ALA A 97 -9.25 5.79 9.39
CA ALA A 97 -7.83 6.09 9.29
C ALA A 97 -7.00 4.88 9.75
N ASP A 98 -7.34 4.30 10.92
CA ASP A 98 -6.71 3.09 11.44
C ASP A 98 -6.87 1.92 10.47
N TRP A 99 -8.06 1.75 9.89
CA TRP A 99 -8.28 0.69 8.89
C TRP A 99 -7.42 0.90 7.64
N LEU A 100 -7.37 2.12 7.09
CA LEU A 100 -6.56 2.45 5.92
C LEU A 100 -5.05 2.29 6.17
N GLU A 101 -4.56 2.63 7.36
CA GLU A 101 -3.15 2.44 7.73
C GLU A 101 -2.78 0.97 7.89
N ASN A 102 -3.75 0.13 8.29
CA ASN A 102 -3.56 -1.32 8.38
C ASN A 102 -3.82 -2.05 7.04
N LEU A 103 -4.25 -1.36 5.99
CA LEU A 103 -4.19 -1.90 4.64
C LEU A 103 -2.73 -1.91 4.21
N ASP A 104 -2.18 -3.08 3.91
CA ASP A 104 -0.86 -3.24 3.29
C ASP A 104 -0.85 -2.76 1.82
N LEU A 105 -1.50 -1.61 1.56
CA LEU A 105 -1.77 -1.00 0.27
C LEU A 105 -1.58 0.52 0.34
N VAL A 106 -1.21 1.12 -0.78
CA VAL A 106 -1.15 2.58 -0.89
C VAL A 106 -2.57 3.13 -0.88
N TYR A 107 -2.80 4.21 -0.15
CA TYR A 107 -4.04 4.97 -0.29
C TYR A 107 -3.77 6.48 -0.36
N GLU A 108 -4.74 7.22 -0.89
CA GLU A 108 -4.80 8.68 -1.00
C GLU A 108 -6.15 9.21 -0.55
N LEU A 109 -6.14 10.40 0.06
CA LEU A 109 -7.32 11.19 0.40
C LEU A 109 -7.28 12.43 -0.50
N VAL A 110 -8.06 12.41 -1.58
CA VAL A 110 -8.06 13.44 -2.64
C VAL A 110 -9.40 14.15 -2.65
N ALA A 111 -9.37 15.48 -2.67
CA ALA A 111 -10.55 16.34 -2.78
C ALA A 111 -10.48 17.14 -4.08
N GLU A 112 -11.25 16.72 -5.09
CA GLU A 112 -11.37 17.41 -6.37
C GLU A 112 -12.75 18.06 -6.48
N GLY A 113 -12.80 19.38 -6.72
CA GLY A 113 -14.07 20.09 -6.94
C GLY A 113 -15.08 19.99 -5.79
N GLY A 114 -14.62 19.80 -4.55
CA GLY A 114 -15.48 19.63 -3.38
C GLY A 114 -16.05 18.23 -3.18
N ASN A 115 -15.57 17.24 -3.93
CA ASN A 115 -15.94 15.83 -3.76
C ASN A 115 -14.74 15.06 -3.18
N PRO A 116 -14.65 14.89 -1.84
CA PRO A 116 -13.58 14.12 -1.23
C PRO A 116 -13.76 12.64 -1.57
N ARG A 117 -12.66 11.99 -1.94
CA ARG A 117 -12.60 10.56 -2.24
C ARG A 117 -11.41 9.91 -1.57
N VAL A 118 -11.62 8.68 -1.12
CA VAL A 118 -10.55 7.78 -0.70
C VAL A 118 -10.18 6.94 -1.91
N VAL A 119 -8.91 6.95 -2.30
CA VAL A 119 -8.35 6.14 -3.38
C VAL A 119 -7.43 5.09 -2.75
N ILE A 120 -7.58 3.82 -3.10
CA ILE A 120 -6.75 2.72 -2.65
C ILE A 120 -6.18 2.05 -3.90
N TYR A 121 -4.87 1.85 -3.93
CA TYR A 121 -4.15 1.35 -5.08
C TYR A 121 -3.89 -0.15 -4.98
N GLY A 122 -4.02 -0.86 -6.10
CA GLY A 122 -3.70 -2.28 -6.17
C GLY A 122 -4.62 -3.21 -5.37
N TRP A 123 -5.89 -2.83 -5.20
CA TRP A 123 -6.92 -3.66 -4.58
C TRP A 123 -7.06 -5.00 -5.33
N PRO A 124 -6.99 -6.15 -4.63
CA PRO A 124 -7.10 -7.46 -5.27
C PRO A 124 -8.52 -7.72 -5.77
N VAL A 125 -8.62 -8.38 -6.93
CA VAL A 125 -9.90 -8.74 -7.55
C VAL A 125 -9.97 -10.26 -7.71
N PRO A 126 -11.14 -10.90 -7.51
CA PRO A 126 -11.29 -12.34 -7.69
C PRO A 126 -10.94 -12.80 -9.12
N SER A 127 -10.47 -14.03 -9.26
CA SER A 127 -10.28 -14.64 -10.59
C SER A 127 -11.60 -14.70 -11.37
N GLY A 128 -11.59 -14.27 -12.62
CA GLY A 128 -12.80 -14.17 -13.45
C GLY A 128 -12.98 -12.79 -14.10
N TYR A 129 -12.13 -11.83 -13.74
CA TYR A 129 -12.00 -10.54 -14.41
C TYR A 129 -10.75 -10.46 -15.28
N ASN A 130 -10.70 -9.44 -16.14
CA ASN A 130 -9.60 -9.14 -17.05
C ASN A 130 -8.26 -8.80 -16.36
N VAL A 131 -8.28 -8.46 -15.07
CA VAL A 131 -7.12 -8.12 -14.25
C VAL A 131 -7.24 -8.74 -12.87
N ASP A 132 -6.11 -8.93 -12.18
CA ASP A 132 -6.02 -9.46 -10.82
C ASP A 132 -6.01 -8.36 -9.74
N LYS A 133 -5.69 -7.12 -10.12
CA LYS A 133 -5.67 -5.94 -9.24
C LYS A 133 -6.23 -4.70 -9.96
N VAL A 134 -6.85 -3.81 -9.18
CA VAL A 134 -7.35 -2.50 -9.64
C VAL A 134 -7.07 -1.42 -8.60
N ASP A 135 -6.93 -0.19 -9.05
CA ASP A 135 -7.16 0.96 -8.18
C ASP A 135 -8.66 1.07 -7.93
N VAL A 136 -9.02 1.40 -6.70
CA VAL A 136 -10.41 1.60 -6.27
C VAL A 136 -10.55 2.94 -5.59
N ASN A 137 -11.65 3.64 -5.84
CA ASN A 137 -12.01 4.79 -5.02
C ASN A 137 -13.47 4.75 -4.56
N VAL A 138 -13.74 5.48 -3.48
CA VAL A 138 -15.08 5.75 -2.97
C VAL A 138 -15.22 7.23 -2.66
N ARG A 139 -16.42 7.76 -2.88
CA ARG A 139 -16.78 9.13 -2.57
C ARG A 139 -17.23 9.23 -1.12
N ILE A 140 -16.74 10.25 -0.41
CA ILE A 140 -17.13 10.57 0.95
C ILE A 140 -18.06 11.78 0.89
N ASP A 141 -19.33 11.57 1.26
CA ASP A 141 -20.30 12.66 1.26
C ASP A 141 -20.35 13.39 2.61
N PRO A 142 -20.79 14.67 2.62
CA PRO A 142 -21.00 15.40 3.85
C PRO A 142 -21.89 14.62 4.82
N GLY A 143 -21.47 14.55 6.10
CA GLY A 143 -22.18 13.81 7.14
C GLY A 143 -21.74 12.36 7.32
N TYR A 144 -20.80 11.86 6.52
CA TYR A 144 -20.09 10.61 6.84
C TYR A 144 -19.40 10.73 8.23
N PRO A 145 -19.45 9.71 9.10
CA PRO A 145 -19.88 8.31 8.87
C PRO A 145 -21.38 8.02 9.02
N ASP A 146 -22.23 9.00 9.31
CA ASP A 146 -23.68 8.77 9.39
C ASP A 146 -24.35 8.74 8.01
N THR A 147 -23.73 9.39 7.01
CA THR A 147 -24.12 9.32 5.59
C THR A 147 -23.55 8.07 4.93
N GLN A 148 -24.38 7.38 4.15
CA GLN A 148 -24.00 6.14 3.48
C GLN A 148 -22.94 6.32 2.39
N ILE A 149 -22.12 5.29 2.20
CA ILE A 149 -21.38 5.05 0.95
C ILE A 149 -22.14 4.00 0.14
N ASP A 150 -22.43 4.30 -1.14
CA ASP A 150 -23.25 3.46 -2.03
C ASP A 150 -22.65 3.22 -3.44
N MET A 151 -21.47 3.79 -3.70
CA MET A 151 -20.75 3.68 -4.96
C MET A 151 -19.33 3.18 -4.72
N VAL A 152 -18.80 2.52 -5.75
CA VAL A 152 -17.40 2.15 -5.85
C VAL A 152 -16.94 2.37 -7.28
N TYR A 153 -15.69 2.74 -7.46
CA TYR A 153 -15.12 3.16 -8.74
C TYR A 153 -13.81 2.41 -8.97
N PHE A 154 -13.65 1.79 -10.15
CA PHE A 154 -12.48 0.97 -10.45
C PHE A 154 -11.67 1.49 -11.63
N SER A 155 -10.34 1.36 -11.54
CA SER A 155 -9.42 1.63 -12.65
C SER A 155 -8.27 0.62 -12.64
N PRO A 156 -7.99 -0.13 -13.73
CA PRO A 156 -8.71 -0.12 -15.00
C PRO A 156 -10.15 -0.63 -14.87
N ALA A 157 -10.95 -0.41 -15.92
CA ALA A 157 -12.32 -0.91 -15.97
C ALA A 157 -12.35 -2.45 -15.90
N LEU A 158 -13.26 -2.98 -15.07
CA LEU A 158 -13.45 -4.41 -14.91
C LEU A 158 -14.32 -4.96 -16.03
N HIS A 159 -13.87 -6.06 -16.60
CA HIS A 159 -14.59 -6.88 -17.57
C HIS A 159 -14.50 -8.33 -17.15
N ARG A 160 -15.61 -9.06 -17.28
CA ARG A 160 -15.61 -10.50 -17.01
C ARG A 160 -14.90 -11.24 -18.15
N VAL A 161 -14.10 -12.24 -17.83
CA VAL A 161 -13.40 -13.06 -18.84
C VAL A 161 -14.37 -13.92 -19.65
N ASP A 162 -15.58 -14.18 -19.14
CA ASP A 162 -16.65 -14.89 -19.86
C ASP A 162 -17.40 -14.00 -20.87
N GLY A 163 -16.97 -12.74 -21.02
CA GLY A 163 -17.54 -11.79 -21.98
C GLY A 163 -18.89 -11.21 -21.58
N ARG A 164 -19.44 -11.56 -20.41
CA ARG A 164 -20.70 -10.97 -19.94
C ARG A 164 -20.51 -9.52 -19.50
N ALA A 165 -21.49 -8.69 -19.85
CA ALA A 165 -21.52 -7.31 -19.44
C ALA A 165 -21.77 -7.21 -17.92
N ILE A 166 -21.09 -6.27 -17.28
CA ILE A 166 -21.33 -5.91 -15.89
C ILE A 166 -22.45 -4.89 -15.84
N GLY A 167 -23.47 -5.16 -15.03
CA GLY A 167 -24.63 -4.27 -14.94
C GLY A 167 -24.35 -2.97 -14.17
N ALA A 168 -25.12 -1.92 -14.49
CA ALA A 168 -25.11 -0.63 -13.79
C ALA A 168 -23.71 -0.03 -13.59
N THR A 169 -22.93 -0.03 -14.68
CA THR A 169 -21.65 0.66 -14.78
C THR A 169 -21.77 1.94 -15.61
N SER A 170 -21.02 2.97 -15.25
CA SER A 170 -20.82 4.16 -16.11
C SER A 170 -19.42 4.70 -15.94
N ASP A 171 -18.99 5.57 -16.85
CA ASP A 171 -17.72 6.26 -16.70
C ASP A 171 -17.86 7.43 -15.72
N ASP A 172 -16.80 7.69 -14.96
CA ASP A 172 -16.66 8.81 -14.04
C ASP A 172 -15.24 9.36 -14.13
N SER A 173 -15.12 10.65 -14.41
CA SER A 173 -13.83 11.33 -14.48
C SER A 173 -13.45 11.89 -13.12
N PHE A 174 -12.29 11.49 -12.62
CA PHE A 174 -11.75 11.96 -11.35
C PHE A 174 -10.23 11.86 -11.37
N ASP A 175 -9.55 12.91 -10.93
CA ASP A 175 -8.09 12.93 -10.78
C ASP A 175 -7.34 12.60 -12.08
N ASN A 176 -7.79 13.21 -13.18
CA ASN A 176 -7.28 12.99 -14.55
C ASN A 176 -7.33 11.53 -15.03
N LYS A 177 -8.11 10.67 -14.37
CA LYS A 177 -8.37 9.28 -14.75
C LYS A 177 -9.86 9.08 -15.05
N ILE A 178 -10.14 8.11 -15.91
CA ILE A 178 -11.49 7.60 -16.12
C ILE A 178 -11.65 6.35 -15.25
N TRP A 179 -12.70 6.35 -14.44
CA TRP A 179 -13.04 5.27 -13.53
C TRP A 179 -14.35 4.62 -13.97
N GLN A 180 -14.40 3.30 -13.90
CA GLN A 180 -15.64 2.56 -14.06
C GLN A 180 -16.41 2.62 -12.74
N ARG A 181 -17.47 3.43 -12.69
CA ARG A 181 -18.36 3.54 -11.54
C ARG A 181 -19.32 2.37 -11.51
N TRP A 182 -19.42 1.71 -10.36
CA TRP A 182 -20.45 0.74 -10.05
C TRP A 182 -21.43 1.34 -9.05
N SER A 183 -22.70 1.42 -9.44
CA SER A 183 -23.77 1.84 -8.55
C SER A 183 -24.48 0.62 -7.99
N ARG A 184 -24.41 0.45 -6.66
CA ARG A 184 -25.02 -0.67 -5.94
C ARG A 184 -25.66 -0.10 -4.67
N HIS A 185 -26.79 0.57 -4.85
CA HIS A 185 -27.53 1.19 -3.75
C HIS A 185 -27.87 0.17 -2.67
N ARG A 186 -27.68 0.57 -1.40
CA ARG A 186 -28.16 -0.20 -0.25
C ARG A 186 -29.69 -0.21 -0.27
N THR A 187 -30.28 -1.37 -0.08
CA THR A 187 -31.75 -1.54 -0.03
C THR A 187 -32.29 -1.16 1.34
N GLY A 188 -33.56 -0.77 1.45
CA GLY A 188 -34.18 -0.50 2.75
C GLY A 188 -34.16 -1.67 3.74
N THR A 189 -34.00 -2.91 3.25
CA THR A 189 -33.83 -4.12 4.09
C THR A 189 -32.44 -4.22 4.70
N ASN A 190 -31.42 -3.68 4.04
CA ASN A 190 -30.02 -3.68 4.49
C ASN A 190 -29.45 -2.27 4.32
N PRO A 191 -29.96 -1.28 5.08
CA PRO A 191 -29.52 0.10 4.96
C PRO A 191 -28.11 0.26 5.54
N TRP A 192 -27.49 1.40 5.23
CA TRP A 192 -26.37 1.88 6.03
C TRP A 192 -26.82 2.04 7.48
N ARG A 193 -25.97 1.65 8.42
CA ARG A 193 -26.22 1.70 9.86
C ARG A 193 -25.31 2.76 10.47
N PRO A 194 -25.83 3.99 10.71
CA PRO A 194 -25.06 5.05 11.36
C PRO A 194 -24.44 4.58 12.67
N GLY A 195 -23.15 4.89 12.87
CA GLY A 195 -22.37 4.46 14.04
C GLY A 195 -21.99 2.96 14.07
N LEU A 196 -22.29 2.19 13.02
CA LEU A 196 -21.89 0.77 12.89
C LEU A 196 -21.18 0.47 11.57
N ASP A 197 -21.61 1.08 10.47
CA ASP A 197 -20.96 0.92 9.18
C ASP A 197 -19.85 1.97 9.01
N SER A 198 -18.77 1.55 8.36
CA SER A 198 -17.56 2.33 8.15
C SER A 198 -16.96 1.98 6.78
N LEU A 199 -15.81 2.56 6.45
CA LEU A 199 -15.11 2.28 5.19
C LEU A 199 -14.80 0.78 5.10
N SER A 200 -14.37 0.16 6.21
CA SER A 200 -14.06 -1.26 6.30
C SER A 200 -15.25 -2.16 5.92
N THR A 201 -16.44 -1.88 6.45
CA THR A 201 -17.64 -2.68 6.17
C THR A 201 -18.16 -2.45 4.76
N HIS A 202 -17.93 -1.25 4.20
CA HIS A 202 -18.21 -0.97 2.79
C HIS A 202 -17.29 -1.74 1.85
N PHE A 203 -15.99 -1.80 2.12
CA PHE A 203 -15.06 -2.57 1.30
C PHE A 203 -15.30 -4.09 1.38
N ALA A 204 -15.72 -4.61 2.54
CA ALA A 204 -16.20 -5.99 2.63
C ALA A 204 -17.43 -6.25 1.73
N LEU A 205 -18.32 -5.26 1.59
CA LEU A 205 -19.47 -5.34 0.69
C LEU A 205 -19.05 -5.25 -0.79
N VAL A 206 -18.02 -4.45 -1.10
CA VAL A 206 -17.42 -4.38 -2.45
C VAL A 206 -16.88 -5.74 -2.89
N ASP A 207 -16.16 -6.45 -2.02
CA ASP A 207 -15.66 -7.80 -2.32
C ASP A 207 -16.79 -8.79 -2.60
N ASP A 208 -17.89 -8.71 -1.84
CA ASP A 208 -19.07 -9.53 -2.08
C ASP A 208 -19.78 -9.13 -3.40
N TRP A 209 -19.79 -7.85 -3.79
CA TRP A 209 -20.30 -7.44 -5.10
C TRP A 209 -19.49 -8.03 -6.25
N LEU A 210 -18.15 -7.99 -6.17
CA LEU A 210 -17.25 -8.60 -7.16
C LEU A 210 -17.53 -10.11 -7.26
N ALA A 211 -17.57 -10.81 -6.13
CA ALA A 211 -17.83 -12.25 -6.11
C ALA A 211 -19.23 -12.60 -6.64
N ARG A 212 -20.26 -11.83 -6.28
CA ARG A 212 -21.65 -12.03 -6.76
C ARG A 212 -21.77 -11.83 -8.25
N GLU A 213 -21.10 -10.83 -8.81
CA GLU A 213 -21.18 -10.54 -10.24
C GLU A 213 -20.64 -11.72 -11.07
N LEU A 214 -19.57 -12.37 -10.63
CA LEU A 214 -19.05 -13.58 -11.28
C LEU A 214 -20.00 -14.79 -11.18
N ARG A 215 -20.83 -14.86 -10.13
CA ARG A 215 -21.86 -15.90 -9.98
C ARG A 215 -23.09 -15.69 -10.85
N LYS A 216 -23.29 -14.50 -11.42
CA LYS A 216 -24.41 -14.25 -12.33
C LYS A 216 -24.18 -15.02 -13.63
N GLY A 217 -25.12 -15.95 -13.89
CA GLY A 217 -25.21 -16.74 -15.12
C GLY A 217 -25.59 -15.92 -16.35
#